data_AF-A0A967WBI1-F1
#
_entry.id   AF-A0A967WBI1-F1
#
_cell.length_a   1.000
_cell.length_b   1.000
_cell.length_c   1.000
_cell.angle_alpha   90.00
_cell.angle_beta   90.00
_cell.angle_gamma   90.00
#
_symmetry.space_group_name_H-M   'P 1'
#
loop_
_entity.id
_entity.type
_entity.pdbx_description
1 polymer ?
#
loop_
_entity_poly.entity_id
_entity_poly.type
_entity_poly.pdbx_seq_one_letter_code
_entity_poly.pdbx_strand_id
1 'polypeptide(L)'
;AALLPGAPERFSYRIRAVQQPSATFTLSYSYRGLGGSQNEPIQLPVRSLDQAPFKMKGDPYQFGRAITNPADFYGRGEEMRRLLASLYRGGHTNFMLRGPRRMGKTSMLWMLKAALETPDVRRRFEIPPHWDGALERFRPVLLDLQAHTVQDEQSYLTHFFYGLLDAVSRVLSPDLRPRLLDRFEERWPEVDVPRAALEGLGRALARDRGAQVAVLLDEYDEIYRP
;
A
#
# COMPACT_ATOMS: atom_id res chain seq x y z
N ALA A 1 -6.30 26.40 12.39
CA ALA A 1 -7.61 26.66 13.01
C ALA A 1 -8.59 25.59 12.53
N ALA A 2 -9.21 24.84 13.44
CA ALA A 2 -10.18 23.80 13.08
C ALA A 2 -11.54 24.45 12.77
N LEU A 3 -12.13 24.10 11.63
CA LEU A 3 -13.50 24.49 11.30
C LEU A 3 -14.45 23.68 12.21
N LEU A 4 -15.16 24.37 13.10
CA LEU A 4 -16.15 23.78 14.00
C LEU A 4 -17.42 23.35 13.23
N PRO A 5 -18.16 22.36 13.74
CA PRO A 5 -19.30 21.77 13.05
C PRO A 5 -20.53 22.68 13.13
N GLY A 6 -20.85 23.29 12.00
CA GLY A 6 -22.15 23.86 11.65
C GLY A 6 -22.29 23.69 10.15
N ALA A 7 -23.46 23.26 9.67
CA ALA A 7 -23.65 22.87 8.27
C ALA A 7 -23.12 23.95 7.30
N PRO A 8 -22.07 23.67 6.51
CA PRO A 8 -21.58 24.65 5.53
C PRO A 8 -22.56 24.70 4.36
N GLU A 9 -23.40 25.74 4.29
CA GLU A 9 -24.45 25.82 3.26
C GLU A 9 -23.95 26.21 1.86
N ARG A 10 -22.72 26.71 1.68
CA ARG A 10 -22.10 26.77 0.34
C ARG A 10 -20.62 27.08 0.42
N PHE A 11 -19.79 26.17 -0.08
CA PHE A 11 -18.37 26.45 -0.31
C PHE A 11 -18.20 26.87 -1.77
N SER A 12 -17.67 28.07 -2.02
CA SER A 12 -17.36 28.56 -3.38
C SER A 12 -15.88 28.87 -3.46
N TYR A 13 -15.16 28.22 -4.38
CA TYR A 13 -13.72 28.43 -4.59
C TYR A 13 -13.47 28.88 -6.03
N ARG A 14 -12.41 29.68 -6.24
CA ARG A 14 -11.99 30.13 -7.57
C ARG A 14 -10.48 29.94 -7.72
N ILE A 15 -10.11 28.84 -8.36
CA ILE A 15 -8.72 28.51 -8.67
C ILE A 15 -8.31 29.31 -9.90
N ARG A 16 -7.35 30.23 -9.76
CA ARG A 16 -6.72 30.95 -10.89
C ARG A 16 -5.32 30.42 -11.09
N ALA A 17 -5.01 29.95 -12.30
CA ALA A 17 -3.63 29.62 -12.66
C ALA A 17 -2.84 30.92 -12.80
N VAL A 18 -1.86 31.14 -11.92
CA VAL A 18 -0.80 32.13 -12.18
C VAL A 18 0.17 31.45 -13.13
N GLN A 19 0.50 32.10 -14.25
CA GLN A 19 1.48 31.60 -15.21
C GLN A 19 2.88 31.55 -14.56
N GLN A 20 3.16 30.48 -13.82
CA GLN A 20 4.46 30.20 -13.21
C GLN A 20 4.73 28.69 -13.28
N PRO A 21 6.02 28.26 -13.31
CA PRO A 21 6.42 26.85 -13.30
C PRO A 21 5.88 26.07 -12.07
N SER A 22 5.57 26.79 -10.99
CA SER A 22 4.85 26.31 -9.82
C SER A 22 3.51 27.03 -9.72
N ALA A 23 2.40 26.34 -9.95
CA ALA A 23 1.08 26.95 -9.81
C ALA A 23 0.76 27.18 -8.33
N THR A 24 0.84 28.44 -7.90
CA THR A 24 0.34 28.87 -6.59
C THR A 24 -1.14 29.18 -6.74
N PHE A 25 -1.99 28.57 -5.89
CA PHE A 25 -3.42 28.84 -5.89
C PHE A 25 -3.80 29.68 -4.67
N THR A 26 -4.82 30.52 -4.83
CA THR A 26 -5.42 31.25 -3.71
C THR A 26 -6.77 30.61 -3.40
N LEU A 27 -6.91 30.05 -2.20
CA LEU A 27 -8.20 29.61 -1.71
C LEU A 27 -8.90 30.81 -1.06
N SER A 28 -9.97 31.28 -1.71
CA SER A 28 -10.90 32.24 -1.11
C SER A 28 -12.08 31.48 -0.51
N TYR A 29 -12.39 31.71 0.76
CA TYR A 29 -13.57 31.14 1.41
C TYR A 29 -14.25 32.17 2.32
N SER A 30 -15.57 32.06 2.43
CA SER A 30 -16.41 32.91 3.28
C SER A 30 -17.46 32.05 3.97
N TYR A 31 -17.67 32.23 5.28
CA TYR A 31 -18.78 31.61 5.99
C TYR A 31 -19.45 32.60 6.95
N ARG A 32 -20.76 32.43 7.21
CA ARG A 32 -21.51 33.26 8.17
C ARG A 32 -20.89 33.09 9.55
N GLY A 33 -20.22 34.13 10.04
CA GLY A 33 -19.55 34.14 11.35
C GLY A 33 -18.16 34.78 11.33
N LEU A 34 -17.46 34.74 10.19
CA LEU A 34 -16.36 35.69 9.94
C LEU A 34 -16.94 36.94 9.29
N GLY A 35 -16.64 38.10 9.84
CA GLY A 35 -17.01 39.40 9.26
C GLY A 35 -16.30 39.73 7.94
N GLY A 36 -15.93 38.74 7.12
CA GLY A 36 -15.24 38.93 5.85
C GLY A 36 -14.86 37.62 5.14
N SER A 37 -14.51 37.74 3.86
CA SER A 37 -13.88 36.67 3.08
C SER A 37 -12.43 36.49 3.53
N GLN A 38 -12.01 35.26 3.79
CA GLN A 38 -10.61 34.93 4.03
C GLN A 38 -9.96 34.47 2.72
N ASN A 39 -8.71 34.87 2.52
CA ASN A 39 -7.89 34.46 1.38
C ASN A 39 -6.63 33.79 1.94
N GLU A 40 -6.54 32.48 1.79
CA GLU A 40 -5.37 31.73 2.20
C GLU A 40 -4.61 31.29 0.94
N PRO A 41 -3.32 31.66 0.80
CA PRO A 41 -2.50 31.13 -0.27
C PRO A 41 -2.22 29.65 0.00
N ILE A 42 -2.61 28.79 -0.94
CA ILE A 42 -2.32 27.36 -0.88
C ILE A 42 -1.37 27.04 -2.02
N GLN A 43 -0.17 26.59 -1.65
CA GLN A 43 0.74 25.97 -2.59
C GLN A 43 0.34 24.51 -2.75
N LEU A 44 -0.23 24.17 -3.90
CA LEU A 44 -0.45 22.79 -4.28
C LEU A 44 0.69 22.35 -5.20
N PRO A 45 1.32 21.20 -4.96
CA PRO A 45 2.28 20.65 -5.90
C PRO A 45 1.54 20.22 -7.17
N VAL A 46 1.47 21.11 -8.17
CA VAL A 46 0.93 20.77 -9.49
C VAL A 46 1.98 19.99 -10.25
N ARG A 47 1.79 18.67 -10.32
CA ARG A 47 2.55 17.81 -11.21
C ARG A 47 1.75 17.69 -12.50
N SER A 48 2.21 18.42 -13.53
CA SER A 48 1.63 18.53 -14.88
C SER A 48 0.59 19.66 -15.08
N LEU A 49 0.93 20.60 -15.96
CA LEU A 49 0.00 21.56 -16.60
C LEU A 49 -0.50 20.94 -17.92
N ASP A 50 -1.15 19.79 -17.87
CA ASP A 50 -1.77 19.23 -19.08
C ASP A 50 -2.88 20.19 -19.53
N GLN A 51 -2.75 20.75 -20.73
CA GLN A 51 -3.74 21.65 -21.36
C GLN A 51 -5.04 20.94 -21.77
N ALA A 52 -5.27 19.72 -21.30
CA ALA A 52 -6.50 18.98 -21.58
C ALA A 52 -7.67 19.58 -20.80
N PRO A 53 -8.89 19.58 -21.37
CA PRO A 53 -10.08 20.00 -20.64
C PRO A 53 -10.21 19.19 -19.35
N PHE A 54 -10.42 19.91 -18.23
CA PHE A 54 -10.63 19.29 -16.92
C PHE A 54 -11.77 18.28 -17.01
N LYS A 55 -11.43 16.99 -16.98
CA LYS A 55 -12.41 15.92 -16.81
C LYS A 55 -12.52 15.65 -15.33
N MET A 56 -13.71 15.87 -14.77
CA MET A 56 -14.02 15.43 -13.42
C MET A 56 -13.87 13.91 -13.39
N LYS A 57 -12.75 13.41 -12.88
CA LYS A 57 -12.61 12.00 -12.51
C LYS A 57 -13.54 11.77 -11.33
N GLY A 58 -14.30 10.67 -11.36
CA GLY A 58 -15.05 10.25 -10.17
C GLY A 58 -14.09 10.09 -9.00
N ASP A 59 -14.57 10.39 -7.78
CA ASP A 59 -13.76 10.24 -6.57
C ASP A 59 -13.19 8.81 -6.52
N PRO A 60 -11.86 8.61 -6.58
CA PRO A 60 -11.26 7.29 -6.49
C PRO A 60 -11.31 6.73 -5.06
N TYR A 61 -11.56 7.57 -4.06
CA TYR A 61 -11.72 7.19 -2.65
C TYR A 61 -13.15 6.71 -2.37
N GLN A 62 -13.64 5.80 -3.22
CA GLN A 62 -14.95 5.19 -3.00
C GLN A 62 -14.89 4.20 -1.83
N PHE A 63 -15.96 4.18 -1.06
CA PHE A 63 -16.10 3.26 0.06
C PHE A 63 -15.91 1.80 -0.39
N GLY A 64 -15.07 1.07 0.34
CA GLY A 64 -14.86 -0.37 0.13
C GLY A 64 -13.91 -0.74 -1.02
N ARG A 65 -13.28 0.23 -1.70
CA ARG A 65 -12.28 -0.07 -2.74
C ARG A 65 -10.93 0.52 -2.37
N ALA A 66 -9.91 -0.35 -2.36
CA ALA A 66 -8.54 0.11 -2.25
C ALA A 66 -8.12 0.83 -3.54
N ILE A 67 -7.33 1.88 -3.40
CA ILE A 67 -6.69 2.54 -4.54
C ILE A 67 -5.53 1.66 -4.96
N THR A 68 -5.64 1.07 -6.14
CA THR A 68 -4.61 0.20 -6.73
C THR A 68 -3.82 0.90 -7.83
N ASN A 69 -4.38 1.96 -8.42
CA ASN A 69 -3.69 2.76 -9.43
C ASN A 69 -2.80 3.83 -8.75
N PRO A 70 -1.48 3.80 -8.95
CA PRO A 70 -0.58 4.82 -8.42
C PRO A 70 -0.95 6.24 -8.86
N ALA A 71 -1.60 6.39 -10.02
CA ALA A 71 -2.08 7.68 -10.52
C ALA A 71 -3.10 8.36 -9.60
N ASP A 72 -3.87 7.57 -8.87
CA ASP A 72 -5.00 8.03 -8.07
C ASP A 72 -4.67 8.02 -6.56
N PHE A 73 -3.46 7.60 -6.18
CA PHE A 73 -2.99 7.60 -4.80
C PHE A 73 -2.32 8.94 -4.44
N TYR A 74 -2.93 9.68 -3.53
CA TYR A 74 -2.45 10.95 -3.02
C TYR A 74 -2.28 10.93 -1.51
N GLY A 75 -1.35 11.78 -1.04
CA GLY A 75 -0.93 11.80 0.36
C GLY A 75 0.01 10.63 0.69
N ARG A 76 0.42 10.54 1.96
CA ARG A 76 1.23 9.44 2.50
C ARG A 76 2.63 9.24 1.88
N GLY A 77 3.14 10.23 1.14
CA GLY A 77 4.45 10.15 0.50
C GLY A 77 5.59 9.99 1.51
N GLU A 78 5.50 10.67 2.66
CA GLU A 78 6.46 10.53 3.76
C GLU A 78 6.48 9.12 4.33
N GLU A 79 5.31 8.56 4.62
CA GLU A 79 5.20 7.19 5.15
C GLU A 79 5.72 6.16 4.14
N MET A 80 5.38 6.31 2.86
CA MET A 80 5.93 5.47 1.77
C MET A 80 7.45 5.56 1.69
N ARG A 81 8.01 6.77 1.76
CA ARG A 81 9.46 6.99 1.75
C ARG A 81 10.14 6.32 2.94
N ARG A 82 9.56 6.40 4.13
CA ARG A 82 10.08 5.74 5.35
C ARG A 82 10.10 4.22 5.22
N LEU A 83 9.03 3.62 4.70
CA LEU A 83 8.96 2.17 4.49
C LEU A 83 10.02 1.71 3.48
N LEU A 84 10.10 2.38 2.32
CA LEU A 84 11.07 2.05 1.27
C LEU A 84 12.52 2.30 1.73
N ALA A 85 12.77 3.33 2.55
CA ALA A 85 14.07 3.58 3.15
C ALA A 85 14.49 2.48 4.13
N SER A 86 13.54 1.86 4.82
CA SER A 86 13.85 0.70 5.67
C SER A 86 14.22 -0.52 4.85
N LEU A 87 13.47 -0.81 3.79
CA LEU A 87 13.76 -1.91 2.87
C LEU A 87 15.12 -1.73 2.20
N TYR A 88 15.43 -0.51 1.74
CA TYR A 88 16.74 -0.16 1.19
C TYR A 88 17.90 -0.44 2.17
N ARG A 89 17.70 -0.22 3.47
CA ARG A 89 18.72 -0.45 4.51
C ARG A 89 18.83 -1.92 4.96
N GLY A 90 18.15 -2.85 4.30
CA GLY A 90 18.25 -4.30 4.55
C GLY A 90 16.95 -4.97 4.97
N GLY A 91 15.87 -4.22 5.22
CA GLY A 91 14.52 -4.78 5.35
C GLY A 91 14.27 -5.72 6.53
N HIS A 92 15.10 -5.68 7.58
CA HIS A 92 14.97 -6.58 8.74
C HIS A 92 13.89 -6.18 9.76
N THR A 93 13.07 -5.16 9.45
CA THR A 93 12.10 -4.60 10.40
C THR A 93 10.67 -4.90 9.96
N ASN A 94 9.89 -5.49 10.85
CA ASN A 94 8.45 -5.65 10.67
C ASN A 94 7.76 -4.30 10.91
N PHE A 95 6.86 -3.93 10.00
CA PHE A 95 6.07 -2.69 10.10
C PHE A 95 4.61 -3.01 10.38
N MET A 96 4.04 -2.35 11.39
CA MET A 96 2.61 -2.41 11.66
C MET A 96 1.98 -1.06 11.31
N LEU A 97 1.14 -1.04 10.28
CA LEU A 97 0.37 0.14 9.89
C LEU A 97 -0.86 0.26 10.80
N ARG A 98 -0.74 1.06 11.85
CA ARG A 98 -1.86 1.34 12.77
C ARG A 98 -2.60 2.61 12.38
N GLY A 99 -3.92 2.56 12.49
CA GLY A 99 -4.78 3.72 12.27
C GLY A 99 -6.25 3.34 12.22
N PRO A 100 -7.15 4.33 12.34
CA PRO A 100 -8.58 4.14 12.21
C PRO A 100 -8.98 3.35 10.96
N ARG A 101 -10.13 2.67 11.02
CA ARG A 101 -10.75 2.07 9.84
C ARG A 101 -10.90 3.13 8.75
N ARG A 102 -10.66 2.74 7.50
CA ARG A 102 -10.80 3.58 6.29
C ARG A 102 -9.73 4.68 6.13
N MET A 103 -8.61 4.59 6.83
CA MET A 103 -7.48 5.51 6.66
C MET A 103 -6.59 5.23 5.43
N GLY A 104 -7.01 4.30 4.57
CA GLY A 104 -6.28 3.91 3.35
C GLY A 104 -5.14 2.92 3.58
N LYS A 105 -5.19 2.09 4.65
CA LYS A 105 -4.16 1.08 4.96
C LYS A 105 -3.96 0.08 3.81
N THR A 106 -5.05 -0.53 3.33
CA THR A 106 -5.01 -1.44 2.17
C THR A 106 -4.46 -0.76 0.92
N SER A 107 -4.91 0.46 0.60
CA SER A 107 -4.36 1.25 -0.52
C SER A 107 -2.85 1.48 -0.38
N MET A 108 -2.37 1.74 0.84
CA MET A 108 -0.94 1.91 1.10
C MET A 108 -0.15 0.61 0.87
N LEU A 109 -0.69 -0.55 1.24
CA LEU A 109 -0.07 -1.85 0.93
C LEU A 109 0.00 -2.08 -0.58
N TRP A 110 -1.06 -1.76 -1.32
CA TRP A 110 -1.04 -1.82 -2.79
C TRP A 110 0.00 -0.89 -3.40
N MET A 111 0.16 0.31 -2.86
CA MET A 111 1.20 1.24 -3.33
C MET A 111 2.60 0.77 -3.01
N LEU A 112 2.81 0.18 -1.84
CA LEU A 112 4.10 -0.42 -1.48
C LEU A 112 4.43 -1.57 -2.43
N LYS A 113 3.46 -2.45 -2.70
CA LYS A 113 3.60 -3.51 -3.71
C LYS A 113 4.00 -2.94 -5.07
N ALA A 114 3.25 -1.96 -5.59
CA ALA A 114 3.52 -1.33 -6.87
C ALA A 114 4.88 -0.61 -6.92
N ALA A 115 5.30 0.02 -5.82
CA ALA A 115 6.61 0.67 -5.73
C ALA A 115 7.77 -0.35 -5.70
N LEU A 116 7.56 -1.53 -5.14
CA LEU A 116 8.58 -2.61 -5.17
C LEU A 116 8.68 -3.22 -6.57
N GLU A 117 7.57 -3.36 -7.29
CA GLU A 117 7.53 -3.94 -8.64
C GLU A 117 8.00 -2.99 -9.75
N THR A 118 7.70 -1.69 -9.63
CA THR A 118 7.87 -0.74 -10.75
C THR A 118 8.66 0.50 -10.33
N PRO A 119 9.86 0.75 -10.91
CA PRO A 119 10.68 1.93 -10.60
C PRO A 119 9.96 3.28 -10.78
N ASP A 120 9.10 3.42 -11.79
CA ASP A 120 8.35 4.66 -12.05
C ASP A 120 7.43 5.05 -10.88
N VAL A 121 6.86 4.05 -10.20
CA VAL A 121 6.03 4.28 -9.02
C VAL A 121 6.88 4.83 -7.86
N ARG A 122 8.14 4.39 -7.73
CA ARG A 122 9.09 4.90 -6.73
C ARG A 122 9.36 6.40 -6.94
N ARG A 123 9.42 6.86 -8.19
CA ARG A 123 9.63 8.28 -8.51
C ARG A 123 8.49 9.17 -8.03
N ARG A 124 7.25 8.67 -8.01
CA ARG A 124 6.12 9.43 -7.43
C ARG A 124 6.35 9.77 -5.96
N PHE A 125 7.00 8.87 -5.23
CA PHE A 125 7.33 9.02 -3.80
C PHE A 125 8.72 9.63 -3.56
N GLU A 126 9.34 10.23 -4.59
CA GLU A 126 10.63 10.90 -4.50
C GLU A 126 11.74 9.98 -3.98
N ILE A 127 11.65 8.70 -4.30
CA ILE A 127 12.71 7.75 -4.02
C ILE A 127 13.89 8.06 -4.95
N PRO A 128 15.14 7.98 -4.50
CA PRO A 128 16.29 8.14 -5.38
C PRO A 128 16.49 6.94 -6.34
N PRO A 129 16.95 7.15 -7.58
CA PRO A 129 17.25 6.05 -8.52
C PRO A 129 18.28 5.05 -8.02
N HIS A 130 19.27 5.50 -7.23
CA HIS A 130 20.30 4.60 -6.69
C HIS A 130 19.76 3.57 -5.68
N TRP A 131 18.48 3.65 -5.26
CA TRP A 131 17.85 2.61 -4.44
C TRP A 131 17.29 1.45 -5.27
N ASP A 132 17.18 1.59 -6.59
CA ASP A 132 16.45 0.65 -7.44
C ASP A 132 16.99 -0.77 -7.35
N GLY A 133 18.30 -0.95 -7.53
CA GLY A 133 18.90 -2.29 -7.49
C GLY A 133 18.80 -2.99 -6.13
N ALA A 134 18.61 -2.24 -5.03
CA ALA A 134 18.34 -2.82 -3.72
C ALA A 134 16.86 -3.19 -3.56
N LEU A 135 15.95 -2.30 -3.97
CA LEU A 135 14.50 -2.51 -3.88
C LEU A 135 14.00 -3.59 -4.85
N GLU A 136 14.64 -3.76 -6.01
CA GLU A 136 14.36 -4.81 -7.00
C GLU A 136 14.65 -6.21 -6.50
N ARG A 137 15.34 -6.38 -5.38
CA ARG A 137 15.52 -7.70 -4.75
C ARG A 137 14.26 -8.15 -4.03
N PHE A 138 13.42 -7.20 -3.61
CA PHE A 138 12.19 -7.51 -2.90
C PHE A 138 11.09 -7.95 -3.87
N ARG A 139 10.46 -9.06 -3.49
CA ARG A 139 9.38 -9.74 -4.21
C ARG A 139 8.14 -9.62 -3.32
N PRO A 140 7.27 -8.63 -3.56
CA PRO A 140 6.14 -8.39 -2.68
C PRO A 140 5.08 -9.47 -2.85
N VAL A 141 4.58 -9.98 -1.73
CA VAL A 141 3.42 -10.87 -1.67
C VAL A 141 2.38 -10.23 -0.78
N LEU A 142 1.16 -10.06 -1.29
CA LEU A 142 0.05 -9.49 -0.56
C LEU A 142 -0.88 -10.63 -0.11
N LEU A 143 -1.13 -10.71 1.19
CA LEU A 143 -2.05 -11.67 1.80
C LEU A 143 -3.18 -10.92 2.49
N ASP A 144 -4.40 -11.32 2.18
CA ASP A 144 -5.60 -10.84 2.85
C ASP A 144 -6.03 -11.84 3.92
N LEU A 145 -6.01 -11.40 5.19
CA LEU A 145 -6.30 -12.25 6.33
C LEU A 145 -7.81 -12.40 6.58
N GLN A 146 -8.68 -11.58 5.97
CA GLN A 146 -10.14 -11.77 6.05
C GLN A 146 -10.63 -13.03 5.34
N ALA A 147 -9.86 -13.54 4.37
CA ALA A 147 -10.19 -14.79 3.68
C ALA A 147 -10.08 -16.04 4.58
N HIS A 148 -9.58 -15.89 5.82
CA HIS A 148 -9.22 -16.98 6.72
C HIS A 148 -10.19 -17.07 7.92
N THR A 149 -11.50 -16.88 7.70
CA THR A 149 -12.53 -17.10 8.73
C THR A 149 -12.65 -18.60 9.01
N VAL A 150 -11.99 -19.10 10.06
CA VAL A 150 -12.01 -20.52 10.39
C VAL A 150 -12.37 -20.75 11.85
N GLN A 151 -13.07 -21.87 12.12
CA GLN A 151 -13.59 -22.21 13.45
C GLN A 151 -12.53 -22.76 14.41
N ASP A 152 -11.38 -23.22 13.90
CA ASP A 152 -10.28 -23.79 14.69
C ASP A 152 -8.90 -23.24 14.27
N GLU A 153 -7.98 -23.19 15.23
CA GLU A 153 -6.64 -22.62 15.10
C GLU A 153 -5.76 -23.37 14.10
N GLN A 154 -5.86 -24.70 14.04
CA GLN A 154 -5.02 -25.52 13.19
C GLN A 154 -5.36 -25.34 11.71
N SER A 155 -6.66 -25.31 11.38
CA SER A 155 -7.14 -25.01 10.05
C SER A 155 -6.76 -23.59 9.64
N TYR A 156 -6.88 -22.60 10.55
CA TYR A 156 -6.41 -21.23 10.29
C TYR A 156 -4.93 -21.20 9.91
N LEU A 157 -4.06 -21.81 10.73
CA LEU A 157 -2.62 -21.89 10.46
C LEU A 157 -2.34 -22.57 9.13
N THR A 158 -3.04 -23.68 8.84
CA THR A 158 -2.89 -24.43 7.59
C THR A 158 -3.22 -23.56 6.39
N HIS A 159 -4.36 -22.86 6.42
CA HIS A 159 -4.77 -21.95 5.36
C HIS A 159 -3.80 -20.77 5.20
N PHE A 160 -3.37 -20.14 6.30
CA PHE A 160 -2.43 -19.03 6.27
C PHE A 160 -1.10 -19.44 5.64
N PHE A 161 -0.50 -20.52 6.12
CA PHE A 161 0.81 -20.96 5.64
C PHE A 161 0.75 -21.54 4.22
N TYR A 162 -0.35 -22.21 3.86
CA TYR A 162 -0.61 -22.58 2.47
C TYR A 162 -0.70 -21.35 1.57
N GLY A 163 -1.49 -20.35 1.96
CA GLY A 163 -1.66 -19.11 1.21
C GLY A 163 -0.36 -18.32 1.07
N LEU A 164 0.46 -18.27 2.12
CA LEU A 164 1.79 -17.67 2.08
C LEU A 164 2.71 -18.42 1.11
N LEU A 165 2.79 -19.75 1.21
CA LEU A 165 3.62 -20.57 0.33
C LEU A 165 3.15 -20.46 -1.13
N ASP A 166 1.84 -20.46 -1.35
CA ASP A 166 1.23 -20.25 -2.65
C ASP A 166 1.63 -18.89 -3.25
N ALA A 167 1.44 -17.81 -2.50
CA ALA A 167 1.78 -16.46 -2.94
C ALA A 167 3.29 -16.31 -3.24
N VAL A 168 4.15 -16.84 -2.37
CA VAL A 168 5.61 -16.80 -2.56
C VAL A 168 6.04 -17.62 -3.75
N SER A 169 5.52 -18.85 -3.90
CA SER A 169 5.88 -19.72 -5.02
C SER A 169 5.42 -19.15 -6.37
N ARG A 170 4.27 -18.46 -6.44
CA ARG A 170 3.85 -17.75 -7.66
C ARG A 170 4.85 -16.70 -8.12
N VAL A 171 5.47 -15.99 -7.18
CA VAL A 171 6.39 -14.88 -7.49
C VAL A 171 7.82 -15.36 -7.73
N LEU A 172 8.29 -16.38 -6.99
CA LEU A 172 9.68 -16.83 -7.04
C LEU A 172 9.92 -18.07 -7.90
N SER A 173 8.96 -18.99 -7.96
CA SER A 173 9.15 -20.31 -8.58
C SER A 173 7.82 -20.88 -9.10
N PRO A 174 7.18 -20.19 -10.06
CA PRO A 174 5.85 -20.57 -10.54
C PRO A 174 5.81 -21.98 -11.17
N ASP A 175 6.95 -22.47 -11.67
CA ASP A 175 7.11 -23.82 -12.20
C ASP A 175 7.13 -24.91 -11.11
N LEU A 176 7.64 -24.59 -9.91
CA LEU A 176 7.70 -25.52 -8.78
C LEU A 176 6.48 -25.45 -7.88
N ARG A 177 5.64 -24.41 -8.04
CA ARG A 177 4.47 -24.15 -7.21
C ARG A 177 3.62 -25.40 -6.92
N PRO A 178 3.15 -26.19 -7.92
CA PRO A 178 2.34 -27.38 -7.62
C PRO A 178 3.07 -28.35 -6.68
N ARG A 179 4.33 -28.67 -7.00
CA ARG A 179 5.16 -29.59 -6.21
C ARG A 179 5.44 -29.09 -4.79
N LEU A 180 5.54 -27.77 -4.60
CA LEU A 180 5.76 -27.18 -3.27
C LEU A 180 4.49 -27.28 -2.41
N LEU A 181 3.33 -27.06 -3.01
CA LEU A 181 2.03 -27.16 -2.33
C LEU A 181 1.67 -28.61 -2.01
N ASP A 182 1.82 -29.52 -2.98
CA ASP A 182 1.59 -30.96 -2.78
C ASP A 182 2.47 -31.48 -1.62
N ARG A 183 3.76 -31.14 -1.65
CA ARG A 183 4.70 -31.52 -0.60
C ARG A 183 4.33 -30.92 0.75
N PHE A 184 3.84 -29.69 0.79
CA PHE A 184 3.37 -29.08 2.03
C PHE A 184 2.22 -29.89 2.62
N GLU A 185 1.20 -30.21 1.81
CA GLU A 185 0.03 -31.01 2.20
C GLU A 185 0.40 -32.40 2.72
N GLU A 186 1.37 -33.06 2.08
CA GLU A 186 1.90 -34.35 2.53
C GLU A 186 2.68 -34.26 3.84
N ARG A 187 3.38 -33.14 4.08
CA ARG A 187 4.40 -33.03 5.13
C ARG A 187 3.88 -32.46 6.44
N TRP A 188 2.96 -31.50 6.39
CA TRP A 188 2.48 -30.83 7.60
C TRP A 188 1.85 -31.76 8.64
N PRO A 189 1.16 -32.89 8.30
CA PRO A 189 0.63 -33.81 9.30
C PRO A 189 1.72 -34.48 10.14
N GLU A 190 2.94 -34.57 9.61
CA GLU A 190 4.05 -35.26 10.27
C GLU A 190 5.01 -34.35 11.02
N VAL A 191 5.16 -33.09 10.58
CA VAL A 191 6.19 -32.18 11.12
C VAL A 191 5.66 -30.87 11.68
N ASP A 192 4.33 -30.71 11.70
CA ASP A 192 3.60 -29.46 11.94
C ASP A 192 3.54 -28.50 10.73
N VAL A 193 2.54 -27.60 10.80
CA VAL A 193 2.23 -26.64 9.73
C VAL A 193 3.34 -25.60 9.53
N PRO A 194 3.81 -24.86 10.56
CA PRO A 194 4.87 -23.87 10.38
C PRO A 194 6.14 -24.48 9.79
N ARG A 195 6.58 -25.66 10.25
CA ARG A 195 7.80 -26.30 9.78
C ARG A 195 7.68 -26.74 8.33
N ALA A 196 6.58 -27.40 7.96
CA ALA A 196 6.34 -27.80 6.57
C ALA A 196 6.33 -26.57 5.64
N ALA A 197 5.74 -25.46 6.07
CA ALA A 197 5.72 -24.23 5.31
C ALA A 197 7.11 -23.61 5.15
N LEU A 198 7.90 -23.54 6.23
CA LEU A 198 9.27 -23.02 6.20
C LEU A 198 10.18 -23.86 5.30
N GLU A 199 10.00 -25.19 5.27
CA GLU A 199 10.70 -26.05 4.31
C GLU A 199 10.33 -25.73 2.87
N GLY A 200 9.04 -25.53 2.58
CA GLY A 200 8.55 -25.11 1.27
C GLY A 200 9.09 -23.76 0.83
N LEU A 201 9.05 -22.77 1.74
CA LEU A 201 9.58 -21.41 1.51
C LEU A 201 11.10 -21.45 1.28
N GLY A 202 11.84 -22.24 2.06
CA GLY A 202 13.29 -22.42 1.88
C GLY A 202 13.63 -22.97 0.49
N ARG A 203 12.82 -23.91 -0.02
CA ARG A 203 12.98 -24.44 -1.39
C ARG A 203 12.67 -23.40 -2.46
N ALA A 204 11.61 -22.61 -2.27
CA ALA A 204 11.27 -21.53 -3.19
C ALA A 204 12.38 -20.46 -3.26
N LEU A 205 12.95 -20.09 -2.10
CA LEU A 205 14.02 -19.10 -2.00
C LEU A 205 15.37 -19.61 -2.52
N ALA A 206 15.65 -20.91 -2.42
CA ALA A 206 16.92 -21.49 -2.85
C ALA A 206 17.23 -21.28 -4.35
N ARG A 207 16.21 -21.04 -5.17
CA ARG A 207 16.33 -20.76 -6.62
C ARG A 207 16.84 -19.36 -6.93
N ASP A 208 16.50 -18.37 -6.11
CA ASP A 208 16.91 -16.98 -6.30
C ASP A 208 17.59 -16.48 -5.01
N ARG A 209 18.89 -16.78 -4.88
CA ARG A 209 19.70 -16.42 -3.70
C ARG A 209 19.81 -14.91 -3.45
N GLY A 210 19.43 -14.07 -4.42
CA GLY A 210 19.41 -12.62 -4.29
C GLY A 210 18.05 -12.05 -3.94
N ALA A 211 16.97 -12.83 -4.08
CA ALA A 211 15.62 -12.38 -3.79
C ALA A 211 15.32 -12.36 -2.30
N GLN A 212 14.55 -11.36 -1.91
CA GLN A 212 13.95 -11.21 -0.60
C GLN A 212 12.43 -11.14 -0.79
N VAL A 213 11.66 -11.72 0.12
CA VAL A 213 10.19 -11.64 0.06
C VAL A 213 9.73 -10.52 0.99
N ALA A 214 8.95 -9.59 0.48
CA ALA A 214 8.25 -8.60 1.31
C ALA A 214 6.81 -9.08 1.51
N VAL A 215 6.52 -9.63 2.70
CA VAL A 215 5.16 -10.09 3.05
C VAL A 215 4.33 -8.91 3.52
N LEU A 216 3.28 -8.60 2.76
CA LEU A 216 2.33 -7.54 3.05
C LEU A 216 1.05 -8.19 3.57
N LEU A 217 0.78 -8.04 4.86
CA LEU A 217 -0.42 -8.60 5.51
C LEU A 217 -1.47 -7.51 5.63
N ASP A 218 -2.63 -7.71 5.01
CA ASP A 218 -3.79 -6.85 5.22
C ASP A 218 -4.76 -7.45 6.26
N GLU A 219 -5.50 -6.58 6.92
CA GLU A 219 -6.54 -6.94 7.91
C GLU A 219 -6.05 -7.82 9.08
N TYR A 220 -4.79 -7.62 9.48
CA TYR A 220 -4.16 -8.28 10.64
C TYR A 220 -4.92 -8.09 11.96
N ASP A 221 -5.63 -6.95 12.10
CA ASP A 221 -6.44 -6.64 13.29
C ASP A 221 -7.59 -7.66 13.51
N GLU A 222 -8.02 -8.39 12.47
CA GLU A 222 -9.07 -9.42 12.58
C GLU A 222 -8.59 -10.68 13.31
N ILE A 223 -7.28 -10.96 13.32
CA ILE A 223 -6.69 -12.11 14.04
C ILE A 223 -6.72 -11.86 15.56
N TYR A 224 -6.60 -10.61 15.98
CA TYR A 224 -6.45 -10.21 17.38
C TYR A 224 -7.74 -9.70 18.01
N ARG A 225 -8.91 -10.05 17.47
CA ARG A 225 -10.17 -9.75 18.17
C ARG A 225 -10.32 -10.70 19.36
N PRO A 226 -10.22 -10.21 20.62
CA PRO A 226 -10.52 -11.01 21.79
C PRO A 226 -12.01 -11.38 21.86
#